data_AF-A0ABD3DSD5-F1
#
_entry.id   AF-A0ABD3DSD5-F1
#
_cell.length_a   1.000
_cell.length_b   1.000
_cell.length_c   1.000
_cell.angle_alpha   90.00
_cell.angle_beta   90.00
_cell.angle_gamma   90.00
#
_symmetry.space_group_name_H-M   'P 1'
#
loop_
_entity.id
_entity.type
_entity.pdbx_description
1 polymer ?
#
loop_
_entity_poly.entity_id
_entity_poly.type
_entity_poly.pdbx_seq_one_letter_code
_entity_poly.pdbx_strand_id
1 'polypeptide(L)'
;MVFDRFANPILAIHSSICARKVQLFQYISIRQNMKYYLELCYLCSLVTILTGLLPSHGSMIRVLDVGEELLKETLLLQNGDCLYQLRGLRPHTWYEVKISYPASVPTSFSLRLSRGISDNLARKLLNTEKLIFKTNGMYSLGEMYVAVNVEPEGIVAIPGEQEREYVMFNIVCDERLMGISHKAWYIAVLVLLCLVFAFVVPSFLPPFLLPKNGIQPLHDPTVIKDS
;
A
#
# COMPACT_ATOMS: atom_id res chain seq x y z
N MET A 1 -6.47 30.30 -94.03
CA MET A 1 -6.40 29.49 -92.79
C MET A 1 -5.66 30.31 -91.75
N VAL A 2 -6.00 30.13 -90.47
CA VAL A 2 -5.62 30.97 -89.30
C VAL A 2 -6.66 32.07 -89.01
N PHE A 3 -7.59 31.79 -88.10
CA PHE A 3 -7.87 32.55 -86.87
C PHE A 3 -9.13 32.02 -86.15
N ASP A 4 -9.12 30.74 -85.74
CA ASP A 4 -9.99 30.28 -84.64
C ASP A 4 -9.15 30.26 -83.37
N ARG A 5 -9.01 31.42 -82.73
CA ARG A 5 -8.31 31.51 -81.44
C ARG A 5 -8.87 32.64 -80.57
N PHE A 6 -10.17 32.62 -80.27
CA PHE A 6 -10.70 33.33 -79.12
C PHE A 6 -11.78 32.49 -78.43
N ALA A 7 -11.32 31.49 -77.68
CA ALA A 7 -12.13 30.83 -76.66
C ALA A 7 -12.52 31.87 -75.60
N ASN A 8 -13.83 32.02 -75.37
CA ASN A 8 -14.43 33.04 -74.52
C ASN A 8 -13.92 32.97 -73.06
N PRO A 9 -13.23 34.00 -72.54
CA PRO A 9 -12.70 34.01 -71.17
C PRO A 9 -13.80 34.04 -70.09
N ILE A 10 -15.01 34.50 -70.44
CA ILE A 10 -16.15 34.62 -69.51
C ILE A 10 -16.70 33.25 -69.09
N LEU A 11 -16.71 32.28 -70.01
CA LEU A 11 -17.19 30.91 -69.76
C LEU A 11 -16.23 30.13 -68.85
N ALA A 12 -14.93 30.40 -68.94
CA ALA A 12 -13.90 29.83 -68.07
C ALA A 12 -13.94 30.40 -66.64
N ILE A 13 -14.33 31.67 -66.47
CA ILE A 13 -14.46 32.30 -65.16
C ILE A 13 -15.70 31.76 -64.42
N HIS A 14 -16.81 31.58 -65.12
CA HIS A 14 -18.05 31.07 -64.51
C HIS A 14 -17.93 29.60 -64.06
N SER A 15 -17.24 28.76 -64.84
CA SER A 15 -16.97 27.36 -64.45
C SER A 15 -16.02 27.28 -63.25
N SER A 16 -15.00 28.14 -63.18
CA SER A 16 -14.04 28.22 -62.06
C SER A 16 -14.71 28.67 -60.75
N ILE A 17 -15.63 29.64 -60.80
CA ILE A 17 -16.39 30.10 -59.62
C ILE A 17 -17.37 29.03 -59.14
N CYS A 18 -18.04 28.32 -60.06
CA CYS A 18 -18.93 27.21 -59.72
C CYS A 18 -18.17 26.06 -59.06
N ALA A 19 -17.01 25.66 -59.62
CA ALA A 19 -16.15 24.63 -59.04
C ALA A 19 -15.61 25.02 -57.65
N ARG A 20 -15.19 26.27 -57.45
CA ARG A 20 -14.73 26.77 -56.14
C ARG A 20 -15.85 26.78 -55.10
N LYS A 21 -17.08 27.12 -55.46
CA LYS A 21 -18.24 27.07 -54.54
C LYS A 21 -18.56 25.63 -54.11
N VAL A 22 -18.53 24.67 -55.04
CA VAL A 22 -18.75 23.24 -54.74
C VAL A 22 -17.65 22.70 -53.80
N GLN A 23 -16.38 23.04 -54.05
CA GLN A 23 -15.28 22.65 -53.17
C GLN A 23 -15.38 23.29 -51.78
N LEU A 24 -15.79 24.56 -51.67
CA LEU A 24 -15.97 25.22 -50.38
C LEU A 24 -17.12 24.59 -49.59
N PHE A 25 -18.21 24.20 -50.26
CA PHE A 25 -19.36 23.54 -49.63
C PHE A 25 -19.02 22.12 -49.14
N GLN A 26 -18.26 21.35 -49.94
CA GLN A 26 -17.71 20.06 -49.49
C GLN A 26 -16.75 20.23 -48.32
N TYR A 27 -15.84 21.22 -48.36
CA TYR A 27 -14.90 21.47 -47.27
C TYR A 27 -15.60 21.87 -45.96
N ILE A 28 -16.63 22.73 -46.03
CA ILE A 28 -17.43 23.14 -44.86
C ILE A 28 -18.24 21.94 -44.31
N SER A 29 -18.83 21.12 -45.18
CA SER A 29 -19.58 19.92 -44.79
C SER A 29 -18.69 18.84 -44.15
N ILE A 30 -17.48 18.63 -44.67
CA ILE A 30 -16.47 17.73 -44.10
C ILE A 30 -15.99 18.28 -42.74
N ARG A 31 -15.72 19.59 -42.64
CA ARG A 31 -15.29 20.24 -41.39
C ARG A 31 -16.36 20.20 -40.30
N GLN A 32 -17.64 20.31 -40.67
CA GLN A 32 -18.76 20.16 -39.74
C GLN A 32 -18.88 18.70 -39.27
N ASN A 33 -18.83 17.72 -40.17
CA ASN A 33 -18.84 16.30 -39.81
C ASN A 33 -17.69 15.94 -38.85
N MET A 34 -16.48 16.41 -39.11
CA MET A 34 -15.31 16.16 -38.24
C MET A 34 -15.48 16.69 -36.81
N LYS A 35 -16.22 17.80 -36.62
CA LYS A 35 -16.54 18.32 -35.28
C LYS A 35 -17.51 17.40 -34.54
N TYR A 36 -18.54 16.88 -35.22
CA TYR A 36 -19.49 15.94 -34.61
C TYR A 36 -18.80 14.62 -34.21
N TYR A 37 -17.87 14.11 -35.02
CA TYR A 37 -17.09 12.92 -34.66
C TYR A 37 -16.19 13.17 -33.44
N LEU A 38 -15.59 14.35 -33.33
CA LEU A 38 -14.74 14.70 -32.19
C LEU A 38 -15.56 14.85 -30.89
N GLU A 39 -16.72 15.49 -30.95
CA GLU A 39 -17.66 15.61 -29.82
C GLU A 39 -18.19 14.23 -29.40
N LEU A 40 -18.51 13.35 -30.36
CA LEU A 40 -18.95 11.98 -30.08
C LEU A 40 -17.84 11.16 -29.43
N CYS A 41 -16.58 11.30 -29.89
CA CYS A 41 -15.42 10.68 -29.25
C CYS A 41 -15.20 11.20 -27.83
N TYR A 42 -15.42 12.50 -27.58
CA TYR A 42 -15.29 13.09 -26.24
C TYR A 42 -16.40 12.61 -25.28
N LEU A 43 -17.63 12.47 -25.78
CA LEU A 43 -18.71 11.86 -25.00
C LEU A 43 -18.45 10.38 -24.73
N CYS A 44 -17.95 9.63 -25.71
CA CYS A 44 -17.57 8.22 -25.53
C CYS A 44 -16.43 8.06 -24.52
N SER A 45 -15.40 8.93 -24.56
CA SER A 45 -14.31 8.88 -23.57
C SER A 45 -14.77 9.30 -22.18
N LEU A 46 -15.68 10.27 -22.07
CA LEU A 46 -16.30 10.64 -20.80
C LEU A 46 -17.11 9.47 -20.22
N VAL A 47 -17.91 8.79 -21.05
CA VAL A 47 -18.70 7.62 -20.64
C VAL A 47 -17.81 6.46 -20.24
N THR A 48 -16.69 6.18 -20.94
CA THR A 48 -15.76 5.11 -20.52
C THR A 48 -15.05 5.44 -19.21
N ILE A 49 -14.70 6.71 -18.97
CA ILE A 49 -14.14 7.15 -17.68
C ILE A 49 -15.18 7.04 -16.56
N LEU A 50 -16.44 7.42 -16.82
CA LEU A 50 -17.54 7.33 -15.85
C LEU A 50 -17.91 5.88 -15.53
N THR A 51 -17.87 4.99 -16.53
CA THR A 51 -18.20 3.56 -16.38
C THR A 51 -17.01 2.75 -15.84
N GLY A 52 -15.77 3.21 -16.07
CA GLY A 52 -14.55 2.62 -15.50
C GLY A 52 -14.40 2.82 -13.99
N LEU A 53 -15.27 3.66 -13.38
CA LEU A 53 -15.38 3.85 -11.94
C LEU A 53 -16.50 3.00 -11.31
N LEU A 54 -16.97 1.95 -11.99
CA LEU A 54 -17.75 0.91 -11.31
C LEU A 54 -16.78 -0.10 -10.69
N PRO A 55 -16.79 -0.31 -9.37
CA PRO A 55 -16.08 -1.41 -8.76
C PRO A 55 -16.62 -2.70 -9.37
N SER A 56 -15.81 -3.35 -10.20
CA SER A 56 -16.13 -4.68 -10.72
C SER A 56 -16.31 -5.59 -9.51
N HIS A 57 -17.56 -5.96 -9.23
CA HIS A 57 -17.95 -6.92 -8.20
C HIS A 57 -17.60 -8.33 -8.69
N GLY A 58 -16.31 -8.58 -8.82
CA GLY A 58 -15.72 -9.89 -8.97
C GLY A 58 -14.53 -9.92 -8.02
N SER A 59 -14.36 -11.02 -7.28
CA SER A 59 -13.23 -11.29 -6.38
C SER A 59 -11.91 -10.93 -7.08
N MET A 60 -11.49 -9.67 -6.95
CA MET A 60 -10.30 -9.16 -7.60
C MET A 60 -9.14 -9.69 -6.77
N ILE A 61 -8.36 -10.59 -7.38
CA ILE A 61 -7.11 -11.04 -6.78
C ILE A 61 -6.16 -9.84 -6.82
N ARG A 62 -5.83 -9.32 -5.64
CA ARG A 62 -4.87 -8.23 -5.46
C ARG A 62 -3.50 -8.81 -5.16
N VAL A 63 -2.44 -8.04 -5.40
CA VAL A 63 -1.07 -8.47 -5.12
C VAL A 63 -0.59 -7.77 -3.87
N LEU A 64 -0.04 -8.52 -2.91
CA LEU A 64 0.57 -8.03 -1.69
C LEU A 64 2.04 -8.46 -1.65
N ASP A 65 2.92 -7.52 -1.98
CA ASP A 65 4.37 -7.71 -1.95
C ASP A 65 4.90 -7.63 -0.51
N VAL A 66 5.82 -8.53 -0.16
CA VAL A 66 6.45 -8.55 1.17
C VAL A 66 7.23 -7.25 1.43
N GLY A 67 6.94 -6.61 2.56
CA GLY A 67 7.55 -5.36 3.00
C GLY A 67 6.89 -4.11 2.43
N GLU A 68 5.91 -4.25 1.55
CA GLU A 68 5.12 -3.15 1.00
C GLU A 68 3.75 -3.09 1.65
N GLU A 69 3.36 -1.89 2.08
CA GLU A 69 2.04 -1.63 2.66
C GLU A 69 1.09 -1.14 1.57
N LEU A 70 -0.01 -1.86 1.38
CA LEU A 70 -1.13 -1.39 0.56
C LEU A 70 -1.99 -0.46 1.40
N LEU A 71 -2.09 0.79 0.96
CA LEU A 71 -2.78 1.85 1.68
C LEU A 71 -4.18 2.09 1.11
N LYS A 72 -5.14 2.39 2.00
CA LYS A 72 -6.50 2.81 1.65
C LYS A 72 -7.26 1.79 0.80
N GLU A 73 -7.01 0.51 1.05
CA GLU A 73 -7.82 -0.56 0.51
C GLU A 73 -9.26 -0.40 1.00
N THR A 74 -10.23 -0.73 0.15
CA THR A 74 -11.65 -0.54 0.44
C THR A 74 -12.39 -1.84 0.19
N LEU A 75 -13.15 -2.29 1.19
CA LEU A 75 -14.04 -3.45 1.08
C LEU A 75 -15.46 -3.10 1.50
N LEU A 76 -16.42 -3.80 0.94
CA LEU A 76 -17.81 -3.71 1.37
C LEU A 76 -17.92 -4.14 2.84
N LEU A 77 -18.68 -3.37 3.62
CA LEU A 77 -18.88 -3.67 5.03
C LEU A 77 -19.67 -4.98 5.19
N GLN A 78 -20.68 -5.18 4.34
CA GLN A 78 -21.50 -6.39 4.33
C GLN A 78 -20.94 -7.37 3.29
N ASN A 79 -20.49 -8.53 3.77
CA ASN A 79 -19.95 -9.62 2.93
C ASN A 79 -18.75 -9.22 2.07
N GLY A 80 -17.97 -8.22 2.50
CA GLY A 80 -16.75 -7.85 1.79
C GLY A 80 -15.71 -8.96 1.90
N ASP A 81 -15.28 -9.46 0.75
CA ASP A 81 -14.17 -10.39 0.65
C ASP A 81 -13.16 -9.94 -0.41
N CYS A 82 -11.88 -10.24 -0.18
CA CYS A 82 -10.83 -10.03 -1.15
C CYS A 82 -9.70 -11.02 -0.94
N LEU A 83 -9.12 -11.46 -2.06
CA LEU A 83 -8.00 -12.39 -2.07
C LEU A 83 -6.72 -11.64 -2.43
N TYR A 84 -5.73 -11.71 -1.56
CA TYR A 84 -4.40 -11.14 -1.78
C TYR A 84 -3.39 -12.24 -2.11
N GLN A 85 -2.83 -12.19 -3.31
CA GLN A 85 -1.68 -12.99 -3.72
C GLN A 85 -0.41 -12.45 -3.05
N LEU A 86 0.24 -13.29 -2.25
CA LEU A 86 1.50 -12.94 -1.60
C LEU A 86 2.68 -13.13 -2.57
N ARG A 87 3.51 -12.09 -2.71
CA ARG A 87 4.71 -12.10 -3.54
C ARG A 87 5.95 -11.72 -2.76
N GLY A 88 7.13 -12.19 -3.21
CA GLY A 88 8.39 -11.95 -2.52
C GLY A 88 8.65 -12.83 -1.28
N LEU A 89 7.90 -13.94 -1.14
CA LEU A 89 8.10 -14.89 -0.03
C LEU A 89 9.41 -15.67 -0.20
N ARG A 90 10.17 -15.78 0.90
CA ARG A 90 11.38 -16.57 1.04
C ARG A 90 11.07 -17.92 1.72
N PRO A 91 11.75 -19.01 1.33
CA PRO A 91 11.55 -20.31 1.96
C PRO A 91 12.01 -20.29 3.43
N HIS A 92 11.45 -21.17 4.26
CA HIS A 92 11.78 -21.34 5.69
C HIS A 92 11.64 -20.08 6.55
N THR A 93 10.97 -19.05 6.05
CA THR A 93 10.89 -17.74 6.65
C THR A 93 9.53 -17.53 7.29
N TRP A 94 9.49 -16.77 8.39
CA TRP A 94 8.24 -16.39 9.05
C TRP A 94 7.72 -15.07 8.49
N TYR A 95 6.42 -15.04 8.27
CA TYR A 95 5.69 -13.89 7.75
C TYR A 95 4.55 -13.51 8.66
N GLU A 96 4.23 -12.23 8.65
CA GLU A 96 3.13 -11.66 9.39
C GLU A 96 2.35 -10.71 8.51
N VAL A 97 1.09 -11.02 8.27
CA VAL A 97 0.15 -10.11 7.62
C VAL A 97 -0.63 -9.38 8.68
N LYS A 98 -0.74 -8.06 8.53
CA LYS A 98 -1.49 -7.18 9.43
C LYS A 98 -2.47 -6.33 8.65
N ILE A 99 -3.61 -6.08 9.26
CA ILE A 99 -4.58 -5.07 8.82
C ILE A 99 -4.59 -3.94 9.84
N SER A 100 -4.72 -2.70 9.37
CA SER A 100 -4.99 -1.54 10.21
C SER A 100 -6.14 -0.73 9.64
N TYR A 101 -7.05 -0.31 10.50
CA TYR A 101 -8.27 0.41 10.11
C TYR A 101 -8.69 1.35 11.25
N PRO A 102 -9.53 2.37 10.97
CA PRO A 102 -9.95 3.31 11.99
C PRO A 102 -10.86 2.64 13.03
N ALA A 103 -10.54 2.82 14.32
CA ALA A 103 -11.32 2.30 15.45
C ALA A 103 -12.75 2.89 15.58
N SER A 104 -13.08 3.93 14.79
CA SER A 104 -14.41 4.54 14.76
C SER A 104 -15.43 3.75 13.93
N VAL A 105 -14.98 2.71 13.22
CA VAL A 105 -15.85 1.81 12.45
C VAL A 105 -15.90 0.47 13.18
N PRO A 106 -17.07 0.03 13.65
CA PRO A 106 -17.17 -1.21 14.39
C PRO A 106 -17.22 -2.39 13.41
N THR A 107 -16.05 -2.97 13.15
CA THR A 107 -15.84 -4.02 12.14
C THR A 107 -14.88 -5.08 12.64
N SER A 108 -15.14 -6.33 12.27
CA SER A 108 -14.21 -7.44 12.42
C SER A 108 -13.56 -7.77 11.08
N PHE A 109 -12.26 -8.03 11.11
CA PHE A 109 -11.55 -8.62 9.97
C PHE A 109 -11.16 -10.06 10.28
N SER A 110 -11.41 -10.96 9.34
CA SER A 110 -10.93 -12.34 9.39
C SER A 110 -9.92 -12.61 8.27
N LEU A 111 -8.76 -13.13 8.65
CA LEU A 111 -7.66 -13.47 7.76
C LEU A 111 -7.55 -14.98 7.62
N ARG A 112 -7.54 -15.50 6.39
CA ARG A 112 -7.33 -16.93 6.11
C ARG A 112 -6.20 -17.13 5.11
N LEU A 113 -5.25 -17.98 5.47
CA LEU A 113 -4.17 -18.37 4.58
C LEU A 113 -4.63 -19.54 3.70
N SER A 114 -4.49 -19.38 2.38
CA SER A 114 -4.69 -20.46 1.41
C SER A 114 -3.40 -20.75 0.67
N ARG A 115 -3.12 -22.03 0.41
CA ARG A 115 -1.97 -22.45 -0.40
C ARG A 115 -2.54 -22.97 -1.72
N GLY A 116 -2.48 -22.18 -2.79
CA GLY A 116 -3.18 -22.48 -4.05
C GLY A 116 -4.69 -22.21 -4.01
N ILE A 117 -5.34 -22.37 -5.17
CA ILE A 117 -6.78 -22.09 -5.38
C ILE A 117 -7.65 -23.23 -4.82
N SER A 118 -7.12 -24.45 -4.70
CA SER A 118 -7.89 -25.68 -4.38
C SER A 118 -7.58 -26.28 -3.00
N ASP A 119 -6.50 -25.86 -2.35
CA ASP A 119 -6.01 -26.52 -1.14
C ASP A 119 -6.55 -25.77 0.08
N ASN A 120 -7.67 -26.29 0.60
CA ASN A 120 -8.37 -25.89 1.82
C ASN A 120 -7.55 -26.15 3.10
N LEU A 121 -6.25 -25.87 3.09
CA LEU A 121 -5.44 -25.76 4.30
C LEU A 121 -5.68 -24.40 4.99
N ALA A 122 -6.95 -23.98 4.98
CA ALA A 122 -7.47 -22.78 5.60
C ALA A 122 -7.59 -23.03 7.09
N ARG A 123 -6.47 -22.88 7.81
CA ARG A 123 -6.56 -22.67 9.25
C ARG A 123 -7.22 -21.31 9.44
N LYS A 124 -8.50 -21.30 9.84
CA LYS A 124 -9.16 -20.10 10.38
C LYS A 124 -8.39 -19.76 11.65
N LEU A 125 -7.44 -18.84 11.55
CA LEU A 125 -6.96 -18.18 12.76
C LEU A 125 -8.13 -17.36 13.32
N LEU A 126 -8.12 -17.17 14.63
CA LEU A 126 -9.14 -16.46 15.40
C LEU A 126 -9.50 -15.11 14.74
N ASN A 127 -10.63 -14.47 15.08
CA ASN A 127 -10.87 -13.06 14.74
C ASN A 127 -9.66 -12.23 15.21
N THR A 128 -8.73 -12.01 14.29
CA THR A 128 -7.44 -11.40 14.53
C THR A 128 -7.07 -10.71 13.23
N GLU A 129 -6.88 -9.41 13.35
CA GLU A 129 -6.38 -8.50 12.32
C GLU A 129 -4.93 -8.81 11.92
N LYS A 130 -4.40 -9.95 12.37
CA LYS A 130 -3.00 -10.35 12.31
C LYS A 130 -2.88 -11.85 12.09
N LEU A 131 -2.25 -12.23 10.99
CA LEU A 131 -2.00 -13.60 10.57
C LEU A 131 -0.48 -13.86 10.56
N ILE A 132 -0.01 -14.89 11.27
CA ILE A 132 1.40 -15.29 11.25
C ILE A 132 1.51 -16.68 10.62
N PHE A 133 2.41 -16.83 9.65
CA PHE A 133 2.65 -18.14 9.02
C PHE A 133 4.13 -18.34 8.67
N LYS A 134 4.51 -19.60 8.48
CA LYS A 134 5.86 -20.00 8.07
C LYS A 134 5.81 -20.65 6.70
N THR A 135 6.71 -20.23 5.83
CA THR A 135 6.90 -20.85 4.52
C THR A 135 7.74 -22.13 4.67
N ASN A 136 7.30 -23.25 4.08
CA ASN A 136 8.06 -24.51 4.13
C ASN A 136 9.01 -24.65 2.92
N GLY A 137 10.09 -25.40 3.09
CA GLY A 137 11.23 -25.47 2.17
C GLY A 137 11.01 -26.13 0.82
N MET A 138 9.96 -26.93 0.66
CA MET A 138 9.91 -27.87 -0.46
C MET A 138 9.06 -27.41 -1.65
N TYR A 139 8.09 -26.50 -1.48
CA TYR A 139 7.18 -26.07 -2.57
C TYR A 139 6.55 -24.68 -2.35
N SER A 140 7.33 -23.66 -1.98
CA SER A 140 6.80 -22.28 -1.95
C SER A 140 6.73 -21.60 -3.33
N LEU A 141 6.83 -22.39 -4.41
CA LEU A 141 6.53 -21.99 -5.78
C LEU A 141 5.02 -21.97 -6.08
N GLY A 142 4.19 -22.55 -5.19
CA GLY A 142 2.74 -22.41 -5.26
C GLY A 142 2.31 -21.01 -4.84
N GLU A 143 1.43 -20.38 -5.61
CA GLU A 143 0.85 -19.08 -5.30
C GLU A 143 0.17 -19.15 -3.92
N MET A 144 0.70 -18.36 -2.97
CA MET A 144 0.19 -18.29 -1.61
C MET A 144 -0.76 -17.11 -1.52
N TYR A 145 -1.93 -17.31 -0.92
CA TYR A 145 -2.97 -16.30 -0.87
C TYR A 145 -3.43 -16.04 0.56
N VAL A 146 -3.86 -14.81 0.79
CA VAL A 146 -4.55 -14.41 2.01
C VAL A 146 -5.93 -13.92 1.63
N ALA A 147 -6.95 -14.66 2.06
CA ALA A 147 -8.32 -14.21 1.98
C ALA A 147 -8.60 -13.30 3.19
N VAL A 148 -9.06 -12.09 2.89
CA VAL A 148 -9.51 -11.08 3.85
C VAL A 148 -11.02 -11.01 3.74
N ASN A 149 -11.70 -11.12 4.86
CA ASN A 149 -13.15 -10.97 4.93
C ASN A 149 -13.52 -9.99 6.04
N VAL A 150 -14.52 -9.16 5.77
CA VAL A 150 -15.03 -8.13 6.67
C VAL A 150 -16.44 -8.48 7.11
N GLU A 151 -16.66 -8.43 8.42
CA GLU A 151 -17.98 -8.56 9.03
C GLU A 151 -18.23 -7.31 9.92
N PRO A 152 -19.42 -6.71 9.87
CA PRO A 152 -19.76 -5.63 10.80
C PRO A 152 -19.86 -6.19 12.22
N GLU A 153 -19.26 -5.51 13.18
CA GLU A 153 -19.35 -5.87 14.60
C GLU A 153 -20.24 -4.84 15.33
N GLY A 154 -21.13 -5.29 16.21
CA GLY A 154 -21.97 -4.41 17.03
C GLY A 154 -23.32 -4.02 16.40
N ILE A 155 -24.07 -3.21 17.15
CA ILE A 155 -25.40 -2.73 16.78
C ILE A 155 -25.27 -1.24 16.45
N VAL A 156 -25.86 -0.79 15.34
CA VAL A 156 -25.84 0.62 14.93
C VAL A 156 -26.34 1.51 16.06
N ALA A 157 -25.51 2.47 16.47
CA ALA A 157 -25.85 3.39 17.55
C ALA A 157 -27.06 4.30 17.22
N ILE A 158 -27.38 4.46 15.94
CA ILE A 158 -28.50 5.28 15.45
C ILE A 158 -29.41 4.43 14.56
N PRO A 159 -30.59 4.02 15.05
CA PRO A 159 -31.57 3.31 14.22
C PRO A 159 -32.09 4.25 13.12
N GLY A 160 -31.97 3.83 11.84
CA GLY A 160 -32.52 4.52 10.67
C GLY A 160 -31.52 5.32 9.83
N GLU A 161 -30.27 5.47 10.28
CA GLU A 161 -29.17 5.99 9.47
C GLU A 161 -28.53 4.86 8.65
N GLN A 162 -28.08 5.17 7.42
CA GLN A 162 -27.43 4.18 6.57
C GLN A 162 -26.07 3.79 7.18
N GLU A 163 -25.88 2.51 7.51
CA GLU A 163 -24.56 1.98 7.85
C GLU A 163 -23.57 2.29 6.72
N ARG A 164 -22.30 2.56 7.08
CA ARG A 164 -21.26 2.80 6.06
C ARG A 164 -21.18 1.58 5.14
N GLU A 165 -21.37 1.79 3.84
CA GLU A 165 -21.35 0.69 2.87
C GLU A 165 -19.96 0.05 2.71
N TYR A 166 -18.89 0.79 3.04
CA TYR A 166 -17.50 0.37 2.86
C TYR A 166 -16.64 0.67 4.09
N VAL A 167 -15.62 -0.18 4.30
CA VAL A 167 -14.54 0.05 5.26
C VAL A 167 -13.23 0.28 4.51
N MET A 168 -12.47 1.29 4.97
CA MET A 168 -11.13 1.58 4.47
C MET A 168 -10.10 1.04 5.46
N PHE A 169 -9.09 0.32 4.96
CA PHE A 169 -8.02 -0.27 5.75
C PHE A 169 -6.70 -0.25 4.98
N ASN A 170 -5.61 -0.47 5.70
CA ASN A 170 -4.32 -0.79 5.11
C ASN A 170 -3.97 -2.23 5.43
N ILE A 171 -3.22 -2.88 4.52
CA ILE A 171 -2.73 -4.24 4.71
C ILE A 171 -1.25 -4.32 4.34
N VAL A 172 -0.47 -5.03 5.15
CA VAL A 172 0.97 -5.22 4.95
C VAL A 172 1.36 -6.67 5.24
N CYS A 173 2.31 -7.20 4.47
CA CYS A 173 2.95 -8.49 4.73
C CYS A 173 4.41 -8.26 5.12
N ASP A 174 4.75 -8.43 6.39
CA ASP A 174 6.11 -8.25 6.89
C ASP A 174 6.85 -9.58 7.04
N GLU A 175 8.14 -9.57 6.73
CA GLU A 175 9.05 -10.64 7.11
C GLU A 175 9.48 -10.51 8.57
N ARG A 176 9.41 -11.62 9.31
CA ARG A 176 9.93 -11.72 10.68
C ARG A 176 11.07 -12.74 10.75
N LEU A 177 12.20 -12.33 11.30
CA LEU A 177 13.21 -13.25 11.82
C LEU A 177 12.98 -13.41 13.33
N MET A 178 12.66 -14.63 13.78
CA MET A 178 12.48 -14.95 15.21
C MET A 178 11.53 -14.01 15.97
N GLY A 179 10.47 -13.51 15.32
CA GLY A 179 9.48 -12.63 15.95
C GLY A 179 9.86 -11.14 15.99
N ILE A 180 11.07 -10.76 15.55
CA ILE A 180 11.60 -9.39 15.60
C ILE A 180 11.84 -8.89 14.17
N SER A 181 11.44 -7.64 13.88
CA SER A 181 11.69 -7.01 12.58
C SER A 181 13.20 -6.79 12.38
N HIS A 182 13.71 -7.03 11.17
CA HIS A 182 15.13 -6.80 10.84
C HIS A 182 15.59 -5.37 11.15
N LYS A 183 14.68 -4.39 11.13
CA LYS A 183 14.95 -2.98 11.48
C LYS A 183 15.38 -2.80 12.95
N ALA A 184 14.99 -3.71 13.86
CA ALA A 184 15.31 -3.59 15.29
C ALA A 184 16.70 -4.11 15.68
N TRP A 185 17.41 -4.80 14.79
CA TRP A 185 18.74 -5.35 15.10
C TRP A 185 19.79 -4.28 15.40
N TYR A 186 19.67 -3.09 14.80
CA TYR A 186 20.57 -1.97 15.08
C TYR A 186 20.52 -1.52 16.53
N ILE A 187 19.35 -1.61 17.18
CA ILE A 187 19.19 -1.27 18.60
C ILE A 187 19.97 -2.26 19.47
N ALA A 188 19.87 -3.56 19.17
CA ALA A 188 20.61 -4.59 19.90
C ALA A 188 22.12 -4.41 19.79
N VAL A 189 22.62 -4.09 18.58
CA VAL A 189 24.04 -3.79 18.35
C VAL A 189 24.48 -2.53 19.11
N LEU A 190 23.67 -1.47 19.10
CA LEU A 190 23.96 -0.24 19.84
C LEU A 190 24.05 -0.49 21.35
N VAL A 191 23.10 -1.23 21.92
CA VAL A 191 23.10 -1.58 23.35
C VAL A 191 24.35 -2.37 23.73
N LEU A 192 24.75 -3.34 22.90
CA LEU A 192 25.97 -4.11 23.12
C LEU A 192 27.23 -3.23 23.06
N LEU A 193 27.29 -2.29 22.10
CA LEU A 193 28.39 -1.35 21.97
C LEU A 193 28.47 -0.41 23.19
N CYS A 194 27.33 0.12 23.64
CA CYS A 194 27.26 0.93 24.85
C CYS A 194 27.71 0.15 26.09
N LEU A 195 27.33 -1.13 26.20
CA LEU A 195 27.77 -2.00 27.29
C LEU A 195 29.30 -2.15 27.28
N VAL A 196 29.90 -2.46 26.13
CA VAL A 196 31.36 -2.57 25.98
C VAL A 196 32.04 -1.26 26.36
N PHE A 197 31.53 -0.12 25.88
CA PHE A 197 32.09 1.19 26.19
C PHE A 197 32.00 1.50 27.70
N ALA A 198 30.88 1.15 28.36
CA ALA A 198 30.72 1.32 29.80
C ALA A 198 31.72 0.49 30.62
N PHE A 199 32.19 -0.66 30.13
CA PHE A 199 33.26 -1.44 30.78
C PHE A 199 34.66 -0.91 30.46
N VAL A 200 34.86 -0.38 29.26
CA VAL A 200 36.16 0.07 28.77
C VAL A 200 36.52 1.47 29.29
N VAL A 201 35.57 2.41 29.35
CA VAL A 201 35.80 3.79 29.81
C VAL A 201 36.35 3.88 31.24
N PRO A 202 35.84 3.14 32.24
CA PRO A 202 36.42 3.11 33.58
C PRO A 202 37.88 2.64 33.61
N SER A 203 38.29 1.81 32.65
CA SER A 203 39.66 1.29 32.54
C SER A 203 40.66 2.34 32.04
N PHE A 204 40.18 3.43 31.42
CA PHE A 204 41.00 4.55 30.95
C PHE A 204 40.98 5.76 31.90
N LEU A 205 40.16 5.73 32.95
CA LEU A 205 40.15 6.77 33.98
C LEU A 205 41.33 6.57 34.93
N PRO A 206 42.27 7.52 35.02
CA PRO A 206 43.42 7.36 35.90
C PRO A 206 42.95 7.40 37.37
N PRO A 207 43.53 6.56 38.25
CA PRO A 207 43.08 6.41 39.65
C PRO A 207 43.25 7.66 40.53
N PHE A 208 43.73 8.78 39.99
CA PHE A 208 43.99 10.02 40.71
C PHE A 208 42.75 10.88 41.01
N LEU A 209 41.57 10.52 40.51
CA LEU A 209 40.29 11.20 40.81
C LEU A 209 39.49 10.55 41.96
N LEU A 210 39.99 9.47 42.55
CA LEU A 210 39.38 8.90 43.75
C LEU A 210 39.76 9.75 44.97
N PRO A 211 38.80 10.34 45.71
CA PRO A 211 39.10 11.01 46.97
C PRO A 211 39.76 10.01 47.91
N LYS A 212 41.03 10.25 48.22
CA LYS A 212 41.74 9.53 49.28
C LYS A 212 41.04 9.87 50.60
N ASN A 213 40.22 8.94 51.12
CA ASN A 213 39.57 9.08 52.43
C ASN A 213 40.64 9.32 53.50
N GLY A 214 40.85 10.59 53.83
CA GLY A 214 41.67 11.03 54.95
C GLY A 214 40.84 10.94 56.22
N ILE A 215 40.79 9.77 56.85
CA ILE A 215 40.43 9.67 58.26
C ILE A 215 41.75 9.61 59.02
N GLN A 216 42.19 10.75 59.55
CA GLN A 216 43.17 10.76 60.64
C GLN A 216 42.43 10.32 61.91
N PRO A 217 42.84 9.24 62.60
CA PRO A 217 42.32 8.97 63.93
C PRO A 217 42.92 9.98 64.92
N LEU A 218 42.03 10.78 65.50
CA LEU A 218 42.27 11.64 66.65
C LEU A 218 42.79 10.78 67.81
N HIS A 219 44.03 11.05 68.22
CA HIS A 219 44.69 10.39 69.35
C HIS A 219 44.13 11.00 70.65
N ASP A 220 43.34 10.24 71.39
CA ASP A 220 42.89 10.60 72.75
C ASP A 220 43.83 9.91 73.76
N PRO A 221 44.50 10.62 74.69
CA PRO A 221 45.43 10.00 75.62
C PRO A 221 44.67 9.26 76.73
N THR A 222 44.92 7.95 76.79
CA THR A 222 44.60 7.07 77.91
C THR A 222 45.04 7.67 79.24
N VAL A 223 44.06 7.99 80.10
CA VAL A 223 44.26 8.22 81.55
C VAL A 223 44.62 6.89 82.19
N ILE A 224 45.88 6.77 82.62
CA ILE A 224 46.37 5.67 83.46
C ILE A 224 45.82 5.90 84.88
N LYS A 225 45.07 4.92 85.39
CA LYS A 225 44.71 4.80 86.80
C LYS A 225 45.34 3.51 87.31
N ASP A 226 46.50 3.64 87.95
CA ASP A 226 47.07 2.59 88.79
C ASP A 226 47.47 3.19 90.14
N SER A 227 46.93 2.55 91.19
CA SER A 227 47.31 2.48 92.62
C SER A 227 47.90 3.69 93.33
#